data_AF-A0AA42NBH2-F1
#
_entry.id   AF-A0AA42NBH2-F1
#
_cell.length_a   1.000
_cell.length_b   1.000
_cell.length_c   1.000
_cell.angle_alpha   90.00
_cell.angle_beta   90.00
_cell.angle_gamma   90.00
#
_symmetry.space_group_name_H-M   'P 1'
#
loop_
_entity.id
_entity.type
_entity.pdbx_description
1 polymer ?
#
loop_
_entity_poly.entity_id
_entity_poly.type
_entity_poly.pdbx_seq_one_letter_code
_entity_poly.pdbx_strand_id
1 'polypeptide(L)'
;MFGILDWLKIGAGVCAGIVITSIYWLGVPLLNDYPVLKNIPLIGNLAVGHVETVKTEALKGYVVLSEKTAAEARAHELERQINAAAQSLEEHRKRAVAAEKAKEEANERLEKLIAEDGGDDGLRWNDADVEWLRQH
;
A
#
# COMPACT_ATOMS: atom_id res chain seq x y z
N MET A 1 -17.93 -73.29 -15.32
CA MET A 1 -17.85 -72.70 -16.67
C MET A 1 -18.53 -71.34 -16.61
N PHE A 2 -17.79 -70.25 -16.74
CA PHE A 2 -18.37 -68.90 -16.84
C PHE A 2 -18.88 -68.71 -18.26
N GLY A 3 -20.17 -68.43 -18.42
CA GLY A 3 -20.76 -68.18 -19.73
C GLY A 3 -20.37 -66.80 -20.27
N ILE A 4 -20.51 -66.59 -21.57
CA ILE A 4 -20.34 -65.26 -22.21
C ILE A 4 -21.17 -64.18 -21.50
N LEU A 5 -22.35 -64.55 -20.98
CA LEU A 5 -23.23 -63.68 -20.21
C LEU A 5 -22.62 -63.24 -18.85
N ASP A 6 -21.82 -64.08 -18.20
CA ASP A 6 -21.15 -63.72 -16.94
C ASP A 6 -20.01 -62.74 -17.18
N TRP A 7 -19.28 -62.91 -18.29
CA TRP A 7 -18.23 -61.97 -18.68
C TRP A 7 -18.81 -60.58 -19.00
N LEU A 8 -19.99 -60.53 -19.61
CA LEU A 8 -20.70 -59.29 -19.91
C LEU A 8 -21.20 -58.58 -18.64
N LYS A 9 -21.70 -59.32 -17.65
CA LYS A 9 -22.11 -58.77 -16.35
C LYS A 9 -20.94 -58.21 -15.55
N ILE A 10 -19.82 -58.94 -15.52
CA ILE A 10 -18.59 -58.49 -14.84
C ILE A 10 -18.04 -57.24 -15.54
N GLY A 11 -17.96 -57.25 -16.87
CA GLY A 11 -17.55 -56.08 -17.66
C GLY A 11 -18.43 -54.86 -17.41
N ALA A 12 -19.75 -55.05 -17.39
CA ALA A 12 -20.70 -53.98 -17.09
C ALA A 12 -20.51 -53.42 -15.66
N GLY A 13 -20.24 -54.28 -14.67
CA GLY A 13 -19.97 -53.87 -13.29
C GLY A 13 -18.70 -53.02 -13.17
N VAL A 14 -17.62 -53.41 -13.87
CA VAL A 14 -16.36 -52.65 -13.88
C VAL A 14 -16.56 -51.29 -14.55
N CYS A 15 -17.22 -51.23 -15.70
CA CYS A 15 -17.53 -49.97 -16.38
C CYS A 15 -18.38 -49.05 -15.49
N ALA A 16 -19.41 -49.57 -14.83
CA ALA A 16 -20.23 -48.80 -13.90
C ALA A 16 -19.40 -48.24 -12.72
N GLY A 17 -18.49 -49.05 -12.16
CA GLY A 17 -17.60 -48.60 -11.08
C GLY A 17 -16.66 -47.47 -11.53
N ILE A 18 -16.07 -47.57 -12.71
CA ILE A 18 -15.20 -46.53 -13.28
C ILE A 18 -16.00 -45.25 -13.50
N VAL A 19 -17.21 -45.34 -14.05
CA VAL A 19 -18.06 -44.16 -14.30
C VAL A 19 -18.46 -43.48 -12.98
N ILE A 20 -18.87 -44.25 -11.97
CA ILE A 20 -19.29 -43.70 -10.66
C ILE A 20 -18.11 -43.01 -9.96
N THR A 21 -16.95 -43.66 -9.93
CA THR A 21 -15.73 -43.09 -9.31
C THR A 21 -15.23 -41.86 -10.06
N SER A 22 -15.33 -41.87 -11.41
CA SER A 22 -15.00 -40.71 -12.24
C SER A 22 -15.94 -39.54 -11.96
N ILE A 23 -17.26 -39.78 -11.85
CA ILE A 23 -18.24 -38.74 -11.51
C ILE A 23 -17.98 -38.17 -10.11
N TYR A 24 -17.58 -39.00 -9.15
CA TYR A 24 -17.27 -38.53 -7.80
C TYR A 24 -16.03 -37.62 -7.75
N TRP A 25 -14.97 -37.97 -8.49
CA TRP A 25 -13.71 -37.20 -8.50
C TRP A 25 -13.73 -35.99 -9.42
N LEU A 26 -14.22 -36.15 -10.66
CA LEU A 26 -14.25 -35.12 -11.70
C LEU A 26 -15.56 -34.33 -11.76
N GLY A 27 -16.62 -34.80 -11.12
CA GLY A 27 -17.96 -34.24 -11.29
C GLY A 27 -18.70 -34.84 -12.49
N VAL A 28 -19.98 -34.50 -12.64
CA VAL A 28 -20.79 -34.94 -13.79
C VAL A 28 -20.39 -34.12 -15.02
N PRO A 29 -19.88 -34.74 -16.12
CA PRO A 29 -19.30 -34.01 -17.26
C PRO A 29 -20.23 -32.97 -17.90
N LEU A 30 -21.55 -33.21 -17.89
CA LEU A 30 -22.53 -32.32 -18.49
C LEU A 30 -23.00 -31.18 -17.58
N LEU A 31 -22.82 -31.33 -16.26
CA LEU A 31 -23.32 -30.39 -15.24
C LEU A 31 -22.20 -29.57 -14.59
N ASN A 32 -20.93 -30.01 -14.73
CA ASN A 32 -19.76 -29.32 -14.20
C ASN A 32 -19.59 -27.90 -14.78
N ASP A 33 -19.92 -27.72 -16.06
CA ASP A 33 -19.76 -26.43 -16.76
C ASP A 33 -20.81 -25.37 -16.38
N TYR A 34 -21.85 -25.73 -15.62
CA TYR A 34 -22.91 -24.79 -15.24
C TYR A 34 -22.62 -24.11 -13.89
N PRO A 35 -22.24 -22.81 -13.88
CA PRO A 35 -21.88 -22.09 -12.66
C PRO A 35 -23.03 -21.95 -11.65
N VAL A 36 -24.28 -22.10 -12.09
CA VAL A 36 -25.48 -22.02 -11.23
C VAL A 36 -25.58 -23.22 -10.28
N LEU A 37 -25.09 -24.39 -10.70
CA LEU A 37 -25.16 -25.62 -9.89
C LEU A 37 -24.14 -25.64 -8.76
N LYS A 38 -23.07 -24.83 -8.83
CA LYS A 38 -22.04 -24.65 -7.77
C LYS A 38 -22.62 -24.17 -6.44
N ASN A 39 -23.74 -23.45 -6.45
CA ASN A 39 -24.32 -22.83 -5.25
C ASN A 39 -25.43 -23.67 -4.59
N ILE A 40 -25.75 -24.87 -5.09
CA ILE A 40 -26.80 -25.72 -4.52
C ILE A 40 -26.17 -26.74 -3.56
N PRO A 41 -26.54 -26.74 -2.25
CA PRO A 41 -25.83 -27.47 -1.18
C PRO A 41 -25.89 -29.01 -1.21
N LEU A 42 -26.28 -29.64 -2.32
CA LEU A 42 -26.35 -31.10 -2.50
C LEU A 42 -25.94 -31.53 -3.92
N ILE A 43 -26.46 -30.82 -4.93
CA ILE A 43 -26.19 -31.12 -6.34
C ILE A 43 -24.82 -30.55 -6.77
N GLY A 44 -24.40 -29.43 -6.18
CA GLY A 44 -23.14 -28.76 -6.52
C GLY A 44 -21.91 -29.62 -6.25
N ASN A 45 -21.85 -30.31 -5.11
CA ASN A 45 -20.70 -31.14 -4.76
C ASN A 45 -20.52 -32.36 -5.69
N LEU A 46 -21.63 -32.91 -6.21
CA LEU A 46 -21.60 -34.01 -7.17
C LEU A 46 -21.33 -33.52 -8.61
N ALA A 47 -21.81 -32.32 -8.96
CA ALA A 47 -21.61 -31.74 -10.29
C ALA A 47 -20.18 -31.24 -10.51
N VAL A 48 -19.54 -30.71 -9.46
CA VAL A 48 -18.24 -29.99 -9.50
C VAL A 48 -17.05 -30.90 -9.20
N GLY A 49 -17.29 -32.03 -8.53
CA GLY A 49 -16.25 -32.98 -8.14
C GLY A 49 -15.46 -32.56 -6.90
N HIS A 50 -15.05 -33.56 -6.11
CA HIS A 50 -14.37 -33.35 -4.82
C HIS A 50 -13.00 -32.64 -4.97
N VAL A 51 -12.33 -32.79 -6.12
CA VAL A 51 -11.01 -32.19 -6.36
C VAL A 51 -11.08 -30.66 -6.44
N GLU A 52 -12.10 -30.11 -7.08
CA GLU A 52 -12.25 -28.65 -7.20
C GLU A 52 -12.56 -28.00 -5.86
N THR A 53 -13.36 -28.65 -5.01
CA THR A 53 -13.69 -28.10 -3.68
C THR A 53 -12.44 -28.01 -2.81
N VAL A 54 -11.60 -29.05 -2.79
CA VAL A 54 -10.34 -29.04 -2.02
C VAL A 54 -9.34 -28.02 -2.56
N LYS A 55 -9.23 -27.89 -3.90
CA LYS A 55 -8.37 -26.87 -4.52
C LYS A 55 -8.80 -25.46 -4.13
N THR A 56 -10.10 -25.18 -4.17
CA THR A 56 -10.65 -23.85 -3.86
C THR A 56 -10.41 -23.48 -2.40
N GLU A 57 -10.58 -24.43 -1.49
CA GLU A 57 -10.34 -24.23 -0.06
C GLU A 57 -8.85 -24.01 0.25
N ALA A 58 -7.97 -24.82 -0.36
CA ALA A 58 -6.52 -24.63 -0.23
C ALA A 58 -6.08 -23.26 -0.77
N LEU A 59 -6.58 -22.85 -1.94
CA LEU A 59 -6.28 -21.54 -2.54
C LEU A 59 -6.75 -20.38 -1.66
N LYS A 60 -7.94 -20.48 -1.04
CA LYS A 60 -8.44 -19.46 -0.09
C LYS A 60 -7.46 -19.27 1.07
N GLY A 61 -6.91 -20.34 1.63
CA GLY A 61 -5.90 -20.26 2.69
C GLY A 61 -4.65 -19.51 2.26
N TYR A 62 -4.14 -19.79 1.04
CA TYR A 62 -2.97 -19.08 0.49
C TYR A 62 -3.25 -17.60 0.18
N VAL A 63 -4.44 -17.26 -0.31
CA VAL A 63 -4.84 -15.87 -0.56
C VAL A 63 -4.89 -15.07 0.74
N VAL A 64 -5.48 -15.63 1.80
CA VAL A 64 -5.54 -14.94 3.10
C VAL A 64 -4.14 -14.70 3.67
N LEU A 65 -3.24 -15.68 3.55
CA LEU A 65 -1.85 -15.52 3.99
C LEU A 65 -1.11 -14.48 3.17
N SER A 66 -1.26 -14.48 1.84
CA SER A 66 -0.60 -13.52 0.97
C SER A 66 -1.10 -12.09 1.19
N GLU A 67 -2.40 -11.91 1.40
CA GLU A 67 -3.00 -10.64 1.79
C GLU A 67 -2.45 -10.13 3.13
N LYS A 68 -2.35 -11.02 4.13
CA LYS A 68 -1.75 -10.68 5.43
C LYS A 68 -0.30 -10.24 5.28
N THR A 69 0.53 -11.01 4.58
CA THR A 69 1.95 -10.67 4.37
C THR A 69 2.10 -9.36 3.59
N ALA A 70 1.25 -9.11 2.59
CA ALA A 70 1.26 -7.85 1.85
C ALA A 70 0.86 -6.66 2.74
N ALA A 71 -0.12 -6.84 3.63
CA ALA A 71 -0.53 -5.82 4.58
C ALA A 71 0.57 -5.50 5.60
N GLU A 72 1.23 -6.54 6.16
CA GLU A 72 2.35 -6.38 7.08
C GLU A 72 3.54 -5.66 6.43
N ALA A 73 3.87 -6.00 5.18
CA ALA A 73 4.92 -5.32 4.43
C ALA A 73 4.61 -3.83 4.23
N ARG A 74 3.36 -3.48 3.89
CA ARG A 74 2.93 -2.08 3.75
C ARG A 74 3.01 -1.32 5.08
N ALA A 75 2.61 -1.95 6.18
CA ALA A 75 2.69 -1.33 7.50
C ALA A 75 4.13 -0.97 7.87
N HIS A 76 5.06 -1.91 7.65
CA HIS A 76 6.48 -1.67 7.92
C HIS A 76 7.11 -0.60 7.00
N GLU A 77 6.69 -0.53 5.73
CA GLU A 77 7.11 0.53 4.82
C GLU A 77 6.62 1.91 5.30
N LEU A 78 5.37 2.00 5.76
CA LEU A 78 4.80 3.23 6.30
C LEU A 78 5.51 3.66 7.59
N GLU A 79 5.82 2.74 8.49
CA GLU A 79 6.59 3.03 9.71
C GLU A 79 7.97 3.61 9.37
N ARG A 80 8.66 3.06 8.36
CA ARG A 80 9.93 3.61 7.87
C ARG A 80 9.78 5.02 7.34
N GLN A 81 8.74 5.28 6.53
CA GLN A 81 8.46 6.61 5.99
C GLN A 81 8.13 7.62 7.09
N ILE A 82 7.31 7.22 8.08
CA ILE A 82 6.96 8.07 9.23
C ILE A 82 8.22 8.41 10.04
N ASN A 83 9.07 7.43 10.32
CA ASN A 83 10.31 7.65 11.07
C ASN A 83 11.27 8.59 10.32
N ALA A 84 11.43 8.41 9.00
CA ALA A 84 12.24 9.31 8.19
C ALA A 84 11.66 10.73 8.13
N ALA A 85 10.34 10.87 8.01
CA ALA A 85 9.65 12.15 8.04
C ALA A 85 9.73 12.84 9.41
N ALA A 86 9.68 12.09 10.51
CA ALA A 86 9.84 12.61 11.85
C ALA A 86 11.24 13.20 12.05
N GLN A 87 12.28 12.50 11.62
CA GLN A 87 13.67 12.98 11.68
C GLN A 87 13.86 14.26 10.87
N SER A 88 13.36 14.31 9.63
CA SER A 88 13.49 15.51 8.80
C SER A 88 12.73 16.70 9.40
N LEU A 89 11.53 16.49 9.94
CA LEU A 89 10.75 17.52 10.62
C LEU A 89 11.50 18.08 11.84
N GLU A 90 12.11 17.23 12.65
CA GLU A 90 12.90 17.66 13.81
C GLU A 90 14.13 18.49 13.40
N GLU A 91 14.84 18.07 12.35
CA GLU A 91 15.94 18.86 11.80
C GLU A 91 15.48 20.22 11.28
N HIS A 92 14.37 20.26 10.53
CA HIS A 92 13.80 21.52 10.03
C HIS A 92 13.39 22.44 11.17
N ARG A 93 12.78 21.90 12.24
CA ARG A 93 12.45 22.67 13.45
C ARG A 93 13.70 23.27 14.11
N LYS A 94 14.76 22.47 14.27
CA LYS A 94 16.03 22.96 14.84
C LYS A 94 16.65 24.06 13.98
N ARG A 95 16.65 23.90 12.66
CA ARG A 95 17.16 24.91 11.72
C ARG A 95 16.32 26.19 11.75
N ALA A 96 14.99 26.08 11.84
CA ALA A 96 14.10 27.23 11.94
C ALA A 96 14.36 28.03 13.23
N VAL A 97 14.48 27.34 14.38
CA VAL A 97 14.82 28.00 15.66
C VAL A 97 16.19 28.67 15.60
N ALA A 98 17.19 28.02 15.00
CA ALA A 98 18.52 28.63 14.83
C ALA A 98 18.48 29.85 13.90
N ALA A 99 17.69 29.81 12.83
CA ALA A 99 17.53 30.93 11.90
C ALA A 99 16.82 32.12 12.56
N GLU A 100 15.78 31.88 13.37
CA GLU A 100 15.11 32.93 14.14
C GLU A 100 16.08 33.59 15.14
N LYS A 101 16.86 32.80 15.88
CA LYS A 101 17.89 33.35 16.78
C LYS A 101 18.93 34.18 16.04
N ALA A 102 19.42 33.70 14.90
CA ALA A 102 20.39 34.44 14.09
C ALA A 102 19.79 35.76 13.57
N LYS A 103 18.50 35.78 13.24
CA LYS A 103 17.78 36.99 12.85
C LYS A 103 17.61 37.95 14.03
N GLU A 104 17.26 37.45 15.21
CA GLU A 104 17.19 38.25 16.44
C GLU A 104 18.54 38.89 16.76
N GLU A 105 19.63 38.11 16.76
CA GLU A 105 21.00 38.61 16.97
C GLU A 105 21.41 39.67 15.92
N ALA A 106 21.06 39.44 14.65
CA ALA A 106 21.32 40.40 13.58
C ALA A 106 20.51 41.70 13.78
N ASN A 107 19.25 41.60 14.20
CA ASN A 107 18.41 42.75 14.50
C ASN A 107 18.93 43.52 15.71
N GLU A 108 19.29 42.85 16.80
CA GLU A 108 19.89 43.49 17.98
C GLU A 108 21.19 44.22 17.60
N ARG A 109 22.00 43.62 16.72
CA ARG A 109 23.22 44.26 16.22
C ARG A 109 22.90 45.50 15.37
N LEU A 110 21.89 45.42 14.50
CA LEU A 110 21.44 46.57 13.71
C LEU A 110 20.88 47.68 14.61
N GLU A 111 20.08 47.35 15.63
CA GLU A 111 19.56 48.32 16.59
C GLU A 111 20.67 49.01 17.38
N LYS A 112 21.71 48.28 17.79
CA LYS A 112 22.91 48.87 18.42
C LYS A 112 23.62 49.82 17.48
N LEU A 113 23.85 49.40 16.23
CA LEU A 113 24.50 50.25 15.22
C LEU A 113 23.67 51.51 14.97
N ILE A 114 22.34 51.42 14.85
CA ILE A 114 21.45 52.58 14.68
C ILE A 114 21.48 53.49 15.91
N ALA A 115 21.55 52.94 17.12
CA ALA A 115 21.65 53.73 18.35
C ALA A 115 23.02 54.43 18.50
N GLU A 116 24.10 53.79 18.06
CA GLU A 116 25.44 54.35 17.99
C GLU A 116 25.56 55.39 16.87
N ASP A 117 24.82 55.20 15.77
CA ASP A 117 24.68 56.09 14.62
C ASP A 117 23.81 57.32 14.93
N GLY A 118 24.28 58.11 15.89
CA GLY A 118 23.75 59.43 16.23
C GLY A 118 24.58 60.58 15.63
N GLY A 119 25.46 60.27 14.67
CA GLY A 119 26.37 61.22 14.03
C GLY A 119 25.65 62.24 13.15
N ASP A 120 26.25 63.41 12.99
CA ASP A 120 25.83 64.42 12.00
C ASP A 120 26.56 64.19 10.66
N ASP A 121 26.72 62.93 10.26
CA ASP A 121 27.41 62.51 9.05
C ASP A 121 26.45 62.53 7.86
N GLY A 122 26.17 63.75 7.39
CA GLY A 122 25.89 64.05 5.99
C GLY A 122 24.50 63.71 5.43
N LEU A 123 23.61 63.09 6.21
CA LEU A 123 22.22 62.84 5.80
C LEU A 123 21.25 63.97 6.18
N ARG A 124 21.74 65.01 6.84
CA ARG A 124 21.01 66.26 7.07
C ARG A 124 21.57 67.34 6.15
N TRP A 125 20.69 68.09 5.50
CA TRP A 125 21.09 69.24 4.69
C TRP A 125 21.90 70.18 5.58
N ASN A 126 23.19 70.31 5.28
CA ASN A 126 24.05 71.24 5.99
C ASN A 126 23.98 72.61 5.31
N ASP A 127 24.48 73.64 5.99
CA ASP A 127 24.45 74.99 5.45
C ASP A 127 25.21 75.13 4.12
N ALA A 128 26.23 74.29 3.86
CA ALA A 128 26.96 74.28 2.59
C ALA A 128 26.13 73.69 1.44
N ASP A 129 25.25 72.71 1.70
CA ASP A 129 24.31 72.17 0.71
C ASP A 129 23.26 73.22 0.34
N VAL A 130 22.78 73.98 1.33
CA VAL A 130 21.84 75.09 1.12
C VAL A 130 22.50 76.23 0.34
N GLU A 131 23.77 76.52 0.60
CA GLU A 131 24.55 77.53 -0.11
C GLU A 131 24.79 77.12 -1.57
N TRP A 132 25.09 75.84 -1.84
CA TRP A 132 25.26 75.31 -3.19
C TRP A 132 23.98 75.46 -4.04
N LEU A 133 22.81 75.17 -3.45
CA LEU A 133 21.49 75.36 -4.10
C LEU A 133 21.13 76.82 -4.38
N ARG A 134 21.77 77.79 -3.73
CA ARG A 134 21.57 79.22 -4.04
C ARG A 134 22.44 79.71 -5.19
N GLN A 135 23.53 79.00 -5.48
CA GLN A 135 24.54 79.41 -6.46
C GLN A 135 24.39 78.71 -7.83
N HIS A 136 23.56 77.67 -7.92
CA HIS A 136 23.20 76.94 -9.14
C HIS A 136 21.68 76.93 -9.32
#